data_AF-A0A2D4H2P6-F1
#
_entry.id   AF-A0A2D4H2P6-F1
#
_cell.length_a   1.000
_cell.length_b   1.000
_cell.length_c   1.000
_cell.angle_alpha   90.00
_cell.angle_beta   90.00
_cell.angle_gamma   90.00
#
_symmetry.space_group_name_H-M   'P 1'
#
loop_
_entity.id
_entity.type
_entity.pdbx_description
1 polymer ?
#
loop_
_entity_poly.entity_id
_entity_poly.type
_entity_poly.pdbx_seq_one_letter_code
_entity_poly.pdbx_strand_id
1 'polypeptide(L)'
;AELKGIFPNGLFQGDTFRITKADAAEFWRKAFEEKTIVPWKTFRQALHEVHPISSGLEAMALKSTIDLTCNDYISVFEFDIFTRLFQPWSSLLRNWNSLAVTHPGYMA
;
A
#
# COMPACT_ATOMS: atom_id res chain seq x y z
N ALA A 1 -12.07 -3.87 8.65
CA ALA A 1 -11.78 -2.42 8.69
C ALA A 1 -11.97 -1.81 7.30
N GLU A 2 -11.32 -2.38 6.28
CA GLU A 2 -11.44 -1.98 4.87
C GLU A 2 -12.89 -1.79 4.39
N LEU A 3 -13.77 -2.78 4.59
CA LEU A 3 -15.17 -2.68 4.17
C LEU A 3 -15.87 -1.42 4.70
N LYS A 4 -15.61 -1.02 5.95
CA LYS A 4 -16.18 0.22 6.52
C LYS A 4 -15.53 1.48 5.96
N GLY A 5 -14.27 1.40 5.51
CA GLY A 5 -13.57 2.51 4.86
C GLY A 5 -14.02 2.74 3.42
N ILE A 6 -14.32 1.66 2.68
CA ILE A 6 -14.81 1.74 1.30
C ILE A 6 -16.33 1.94 1.22
N PHE A 7 -17.08 1.42 2.20
CA PHE A 7 -18.53 1.55 2.29
C PHE A 7 -18.97 2.27 3.58
N PRO A 8 -18.60 3.54 3.79
CA PRO A 8 -19.09 4.29 4.94
C PRO A 8 -20.62 4.36 4.90
N ASN A 9 -21.27 3.98 6.01
CA ASN A 9 -22.73 3.88 6.12
C ASN A 9 -23.38 2.95 5.07
N GLY A 10 -22.63 2.00 4.53
CA GLY A 10 -23.12 1.05 3.52
C GLY A 10 -23.15 1.58 2.08
N LEU A 11 -22.68 2.80 1.84
CA LEU A 11 -22.61 3.42 0.51
C LEU A 11 -21.19 3.36 -0.03
N PHE A 12 -21.03 2.94 -1.28
CA PHE A 12 -19.72 2.89 -1.93
C PHE A 12 -19.12 4.30 -2.04
N GLN A 13 -17.88 4.46 -1.56
CA GLN A 13 -17.06 5.67 -1.67
C GLN A 13 -15.59 5.33 -1.98
N GLY A 14 -15.34 4.19 -2.62
CA GLY A 14 -13.98 3.75 -2.94
C GLY A 14 -13.30 4.58 -4.03
N ASP A 15 -14.09 5.21 -4.90
CA ASP A 15 -13.68 6.15 -5.95
C ASP A 15 -13.27 7.52 -5.39
N THR A 16 -13.83 7.89 -4.24
CA THR A 16 -13.60 9.16 -3.54
C THR A 16 -12.75 9.00 -2.27
N PHE A 17 -12.15 7.81 -2.09
CA PHE A 17 -11.30 7.51 -0.94
C PHE A 17 -10.10 8.45 -0.89
N ARG A 18 -9.82 9.00 0.30
CA ARG A 18 -8.72 9.95 0.51
C ARG A 18 -7.52 9.27 1.16
N ILE A 19 -6.46 9.07 0.38
CA ILE A 19 -5.15 8.71 0.93
C ILE A 19 -4.61 9.90 1.73
N THR A 20 -4.13 9.62 2.95
CA THR A 20 -3.74 10.59 3.97
C THR A 20 -2.46 11.34 3.62
N LYS A 21 -1.51 10.68 2.94
CA LYS A 21 -0.23 11.27 2.54
C LYS A 21 -0.31 11.78 1.10
N ALA A 22 -0.03 13.07 0.89
CA ALA A 22 -0.20 13.73 -0.40
C ALA A 22 0.62 13.06 -1.52
N ASP A 23 1.89 12.76 -1.29
CA ASP A 23 2.75 12.11 -2.30
C ASP A 23 2.25 10.70 -2.66
N ALA A 24 1.76 9.95 -1.67
CA ALA A 24 1.18 8.64 -1.88
C ALA A 24 -0.15 8.74 -2.66
N ALA A 25 -0.99 9.74 -2.33
CA ALA A 25 -2.23 10.02 -3.05
C ALA A 25 -1.96 10.35 -4.53
N GLU A 26 -0.94 11.16 -4.80
CA GLU A 26 -0.53 11.50 -6.16
C GLU A 26 -0.04 10.27 -6.94
N PHE A 27 0.79 9.43 -6.31
CA PHE A 27 1.22 8.16 -6.90
C PHE A 27 0.03 7.28 -7.29
N TRP A 28 -0.89 7.04 -6.36
CA TRP A 28 -2.04 6.16 -6.61
C TRP A 28 -2.89 6.68 -7.77
N ARG A 29 -3.22 7.98 -7.74
CA ARG A 29 -4.01 8.62 -8.80
C ARG A 29 -3.31 8.51 -10.16
N LYS A 30 -1.99 8.73 -10.23
CA LYS A 30 -1.23 8.65 -11.48
C LYS A 30 -1.13 7.23 -12.03
N ALA A 31 -1.00 6.23 -11.16
CA ALA A 31 -0.80 4.84 -11.55
C ALA A 31 -2.12 4.10 -11.83
N PHE A 32 -3.17 4.42 -11.08
CA PHE A 32 -4.39 3.61 -11.01
C PHE A 32 -5.69 4.40 -11.15
N GLU A 33 -5.63 5.72 -11.34
CA GLU A 33 -6.78 6.61 -11.47
C GLU A 33 -7.67 6.53 -10.21
N GLU A 34 -8.97 6.27 -10.39
CA GLU A 34 -9.98 6.15 -9.32
C GLU A 34 -10.21 4.69 -8.88
N LYS A 35 -9.33 3.75 -9.28
CA LYS A 35 -9.47 2.35 -8.88
C LYS A 35 -9.32 2.21 -7.38
N THR A 36 -10.32 1.57 -6.76
CA THR A 36 -10.31 1.24 -5.33
C THR A 36 -9.40 0.04 -5.01
N ILE A 37 -9.17 -0.85 -5.97
CA ILE A 37 -8.41 -2.08 -5.80
C ILE A 37 -7.69 -2.46 -7.10
N VAL A 38 -6.46 -2.97 -6.99
CA VAL A 38 -5.64 -3.41 -8.13
C VAL A 38 -4.96 -4.75 -7.85
N PRO A 39 -4.71 -5.60 -8.86
CA PRO A 39 -3.96 -6.84 -8.66
C PRO A 39 -2.55 -6.55 -8.14
N TRP A 40 -2.02 -7.39 -7.23
CA TRP A 40 -0.67 -7.27 -6.69
C TRP A 40 0.40 -7.09 -7.78
N LYS A 41 0.30 -7.86 -8.87
CA LYS A 41 1.27 -7.78 -9.98
C LYS A 41 1.33 -6.38 -10.60
N THR A 42 0.16 -5.76 -10.81
CA THR A 42 0.04 -4.41 -11.35
C THR A 42 0.54 -3.38 -10.35
N PHE A 43 0.16 -3.53 -9.08
CA PHE A 43 0.62 -2.66 -7.99
C PHE A 43 2.15 -2.66 -7.86
N ARG A 44 2.75 -3.85 -7.79
CA ARG A 44 4.20 -4.05 -7.68
C ARG A 44 4.94 -3.37 -8.83
N GLN A 45 4.47 -3.53 -10.05
CA GLN A 45 5.12 -2.94 -11.22
C GLN A 45 5.11 -1.41 -11.14
N ALA A 46 3.95 -0.81 -10.85
CA ALA A 46 3.84 0.65 -10.72
C ALA A 46 4.68 1.19 -9.55
N LEU A 47 4.67 0.50 -8.40
CA LEU A 47 5.47 0.92 -7.25
C LEU A 47 6.97 0.83 -7.55
N HIS A 48 7.43 -0.19 -8.28
CA HIS A 48 8.84 -0.38 -8.63
C HIS A 48 9.43 0.80 -9.42
N GLU A 49 8.64 1.46 -10.26
CA GLU A 49 9.09 2.63 -11.05
C GLU A 49 9.51 3.83 -10.19
N VAL A 50 8.98 3.94 -8.96
CA VAL A 50 9.24 5.06 -8.05
C VAL A 50 9.96 4.64 -6.78
N HIS A 51 9.78 3.39 -6.36
CA HIS A 51 10.40 2.74 -5.21
C HIS A 51 10.91 1.37 -5.63
N PRO A 52 12.18 1.27 -6.10
CA PRO A 52 12.73 0.03 -6.62
C PRO A 52 12.66 -1.10 -5.61
N ILE A 53 12.20 -2.26 -6.09
CA ILE A 53 12.11 -3.52 -5.35
C ILE A 53 13.22 -4.43 -5.87
N SER A 54 14.18 -4.77 -5.02
CA SER A 54 15.47 -5.35 -5.36
C SER A 54 15.42 -6.85 -5.63
N SER A 55 14.45 -7.57 -5.08
CA SER A 55 14.38 -9.04 -5.22
C SER A 55 12.97 -9.62 -5.16
N GLY A 56 12.83 -10.88 -5.57
CA GLY A 56 11.60 -11.65 -5.42
C GLY A 56 11.22 -11.90 -3.95
N LEU A 57 12.21 -12.14 -3.07
CA LEU A 57 11.98 -12.31 -1.63
C LEU A 57 11.46 -11.02 -1.00
N GLU A 58 12.08 -9.88 -1.34
CA GLU A 58 11.63 -8.56 -0.89
C GLU A 58 10.20 -8.27 -1.36
N ALA A 59 9.88 -8.60 -2.62
CA ALA A 59 8.53 -8.45 -3.15
C ALA A 59 7.50 -9.31 -2.38
N MET A 60 7.85 -10.53 -1.99
CA MET A 60 6.95 -11.39 -1.20
C MET A 60 6.72 -10.84 0.21
N ALA A 61 7.78 -10.39 0.89
CA ALA A 61 7.68 -9.78 2.23
C ALA A 61 6.91 -8.46 2.18
N LEU A 62 7.10 -7.67 1.14
CA LEU A 62 6.35 -6.44 0.93
C LEU A 62 4.87 -6.74 0.73
N LYS A 63 4.55 -7.74 -0.11
CA LYS A 63 3.17 -8.18 -0.32
C LYS A 63 2.51 -8.59 0.99
N SER A 64 3.15 -9.45 1.79
CA SER A 64 2.58 -9.90 3.07
C SER A 64 2.39 -8.78 4.09
N THR A 65 3.06 -7.64 3.90
CA THR A 65 2.88 -6.45 4.74
C THR A 65 1.71 -5.58 4.28
N ILE A 66 1.49 -5.46 2.96
CA ILE A 66 0.48 -4.55 2.40
C ILE A 66 -0.88 -5.25 2.21
N ASP A 67 -0.89 -6.49 1.72
CA ASP A 67 -2.08 -7.30 1.47
C ASP A 67 -2.65 -7.83 2.81
N LEU A 68 -3.34 -6.95 3.53
CA LEU A 68 -3.90 -7.22 4.86
C LEU A 68 -5.09 -8.19 4.78
N THR A 69 -5.71 -8.29 3.61
CA THR A 69 -6.84 -9.20 3.35
C THR A 69 -6.42 -10.55 2.77
N CYS A 70 -5.14 -10.73 2.46
CA CYS A 70 -4.53 -11.95 1.92
C CYS A 70 -5.23 -12.46 0.65
N ASN A 71 -5.57 -11.57 -0.28
CA ASN A 71 -6.39 -11.90 -1.46
C ASN A 71 -5.69 -11.67 -2.81
N ASP A 72 -4.40 -11.34 -2.83
CA ASP A 72 -3.59 -11.03 -4.02
C ASP A 72 -3.93 -9.71 -4.73
N TYR A 73 -4.74 -8.87 -4.08
CA TYR A 73 -5.03 -7.50 -4.52
C TYR A 73 -4.56 -6.51 -3.46
N ILE A 74 -4.38 -5.26 -3.89
CA ILE A 74 -4.05 -4.15 -3.02
C ILE A 74 -5.13 -3.11 -3.19
N SER A 75 -5.83 -2.80 -2.10
CA SER A 75 -6.80 -1.71 -2.08
C SER A 75 -6.15 -0.37 -1.77
N VAL A 76 -6.84 0.71 -2.16
CA VAL A 76 -6.48 2.08 -1.81
C VAL A 76 -6.42 2.28 -0.28
N PHE A 77 -7.22 1.50 0.46
CA PHE A 77 -7.25 1.51 1.92
C PHE A 77 -6.01 0.84 2.53
N GLU A 78 -5.63 -0.33 2.04
CA GLU A 78 -4.39 -1.02 2.44
C GLU A 78 -3.16 -0.17 2.14
N PHE A 79 -3.14 0.47 0.98
CA PHE A 79 -2.07 1.38 0.58
C PHE A 79 -1.99 2.64 1.48
N ASP A 80 -3.12 3.23 1.87
CA ASP A 80 -3.13 4.34 2.84
C ASP A 80 -2.53 3.92 4.20
N ILE A 81 -2.93 2.76 4.72
CA ILE A 81 -2.38 2.23 5.98
C ILE A 81 -0.87 2.08 5.85
N PHE A 82 -0.39 1.39 4.80
CA PHE A 82 1.02 1.13 4.59
C PHE A 82 1.84 2.43 4.54
N THR A 83 1.40 3.39 3.73
CA THR A 83 2.13 4.66 3.56
C THR A 83 2.10 5.57 4.78
N ARG A 84 1.10 5.43 5.66
CA ARG A 84 1.09 6.10 6.97
C ARG A 84 2.05 5.45 7.96
N LEU A 85 2.15 4.12 7.97
CA LEU A 85 3.03 3.39 8.88
C LEU A 85 4.51 3.61 8.55
N PHE A 86 4.87 3.58 7.27
CA PHE A 86 6.27 3.62 6.83
C PHE A 86 6.69 4.95 6.18
N GLN A 87 5.97 6.02 6.48
CA GLN A 87 6.32 7.39 6.08
C GLN A 87 7.75 7.78 6.53
N PRO A 88 8.40 8.78 5.89
CA PRO A 88 7.94 9.55 4.73
C PRO A 88 7.99 8.78 3.40
N TRP A 89 7.19 9.22 2.42
CA TRP A 89 7.10 8.61 1.08
C TRP A 89 8.47 8.50 0.40
N SER A 90 9.31 9.53 0.50
CA SER A 90 10.64 9.59 -0.13
C SER A 90 11.60 8.46 0.27
N SER A 91 11.36 7.79 1.40
CA SER A 91 12.17 6.66 1.88
C SER A 91 11.34 5.44 2.25
N LEU A 92 10.13 5.32 1.67
CA LEU A 92 9.10 4.35 2.05
C LEU A 92 9.63 2.92 2.26
N LEU A 93 10.24 2.31 1.23
CA LEU A 93 10.72 0.92 1.32
C LEU A 93 11.93 0.77 2.25
N ARG A 94 12.78 1.79 2.36
CA ARG A 94 13.89 1.78 3.32
C ARG A 94 13.37 1.80 4.76
N ASN A 95 12.34 2.60 5.04
CA ASN A 95 11.73 2.67 6.37
C ASN A 95 11.02 1.36 6.69
N TRP A 96 10.24 0.82 5.74
CA TRP A 96 9.62 -0.50 5.87
C TRP A 96 10.64 -1.59 6.16
N ASN A 97 11.73 -1.68 5.40
CA ASN A 97 12.77 -2.67 5.63
C ASN A 97 13.39 -2.52 7.04
N SER A 98 13.72 -1.29 7.42
CA SER A 98 14.34 -1.00 8.73
C SER A 98 13.43 -1.36 9.90
N LEU A 99 12.11 -1.14 9.78
CA LEU A 99 11.14 -1.26 10.86
C LEU A 99 10.39 -2.59 10.90
N ALA A 100 10.15 -3.22 9.75
CA ALA A 100 9.31 -4.41 9.64
C ALA A 100 10.07 -5.68 9.21
N VAL A 101 11.29 -5.54 8.66
CA VAL A 101 12.08 -6.69 8.22
C VAL A 101 13.27 -6.93 9.15
N THR A 102 13.98 -5.87 9.53
CA THR A 102 15.23 -6.01 10.31
C THR A 102 15.07 -5.72 11.80
N HIS A 103 13.95 -5.14 12.24
CA HIS A 103 13.80 -4.71 13.63
C HIS A 103 13.36 -5.88 14.53
N PRO A 104 14.16 -6.27 15.55
CA PRO A 104 13.85 -7.43 16.39
C PRO A 104 12.61 -7.26 17.29
N GLY A 105 12.17 -6.00 17.49
CA GLY A 105 10.94 -5.68 18.21
C GLY A 105 9.68 -5.63 17.35
N TYR A 106 9.78 -5.84 16.03
CA TYR A 106 8.61 -5.87 15.16
C TYR A 106 7.87 -7.19 15.30
N MET A 107 6.55 -7.10 15.48
CA MET A 107 5.63 -8.23 15.54
C MET A 107 4.55 -7.97 14.49
N ALA A 108 4.52 -8.82 13.47
CA ALA A 108 3.53 -8.79 12.39
C ALA A 108 2.18 -9.37 12.85
#